data_AF-A0A9P5N6M0-F1
#
_entry.id   AF-A0A9P5N6M0-F1
#
_cell.length_a   1.000
_cell.length_b   1.000
_cell.length_c   1.000
_cell.angle_alpha   90.00
_cell.angle_beta   90.00
_cell.angle_gamma   90.00
#
_symmetry.space_group_name_H-M   'P 1'
#
loop_
_entity.id
_entity.type
_entity.pdbx_description
1 polymer ?
#
loop_
_entity_poly.entity_id
_entity_poly.type
_entity_poly.pdbx_seq_one_letter_code
_entity_poly.pdbx_strand_id
1 'polypeptide(L)'
;MKDFKAIPDEKTIHRASELNVLDVNGEKVEFGSLFKDEKMVVVFIRHFFCRQYVEALAVVPQKLLSHGATRTIVIGCGNYQPIANYTESTNFFGPIYTDPMHQLYKVLGMDIENHHQAKRRRAT
;
A
#
# COMPACT_ATOMS: atom_id res chain seq x y z
N MET A 1 14.50 21.11 -3.30
CA MET A 1 13.11 20.66 -3.13
C MET A 1 13.04 19.25 -3.67
N LYS A 2 12.56 18.26 -2.92
CA LYS A 2 12.45 16.87 -3.38
C LYS A 2 11.36 16.83 -4.46
N ASP A 3 11.66 16.33 -5.66
CA ASP A 3 10.64 16.19 -6.72
C ASP A 3 9.82 14.92 -6.46
N PHE A 4 8.60 15.08 -5.95
CA PHE A 4 7.70 13.97 -5.63
C PHE A 4 7.11 13.28 -6.87
N LYS A 5 7.34 13.83 -8.07
CA LYS A 5 6.93 13.21 -9.34
C LYS A 5 8.07 12.44 -10.01
N ALA A 6 9.28 12.51 -9.47
CA ALA A 6 10.41 11.76 -9.98
C ALA A 6 10.16 10.26 -9.82
N ILE A 7 10.45 9.50 -10.87
CA ILE A 7 10.37 8.04 -10.83
C ILE A 7 11.50 7.54 -9.91
N PRO A 8 11.23 6.59 -8.98
CA PRO A 8 12.27 6.01 -8.14
C PRO A 8 13.41 5.41 -8.95
N ASP A 9 14.65 5.61 -8.52
CA ASP A 9 15.83 5.01 -9.15
C ASP A 9 15.95 3.51 -8.83
N GLU A 10 16.80 2.81 -9.57
CA GLU A 10 17.02 1.36 -9.40
C GLU A 10 17.40 0.98 -7.98
N LYS A 11 18.23 1.80 -7.32
CA LYS A 11 18.65 1.59 -5.94
C LYS A 11 17.47 1.67 -4.96
N THR A 12 16.55 2.60 -5.20
CA THR A 12 15.33 2.76 -4.41
C THR A 12 14.38 1.58 -4.61
N ILE A 13 14.22 1.11 -5.84
CA ILE A 13 13.41 -0.07 -6.14
C ILE A 13 14.00 -1.33 -5.51
N HIS A 14 15.32 -1.54 -5.60
CA HIS A 14 16.00 -2.66 -4.94
C HIS A 14 15.84 -2.62 -3.42
N ARG A 15 16.00 -1.44 -2.81
CA ARG A 15 15.78 -1.30 -1.36
C ARG A 15 14.33 -1.57 -0.98
N ALA A 16 13.37 -1.12 -1.80
CA ALA A 16 11.96 -1.38 -1.58
C ALA A 16 11.65 -2.88 -1.70
N SER A 17 12.26 -3.59 -2.65
CA SER A 17 11.99 -5.03 -2.86
C SER A 17 12.39 -5.90 -1.67
N GLU A 18 13.41 -5.51 -0.91
CA GLU A 18 13.87 -6.24 0.29
C GLU A 18 12.98 -6.03 1.53
N LEU A 19 12.00 -5.11 1.47
CA LEU A 19 11.10 -4.84 2.58
C LEU A 19 9.96 -5.85 2.65
N ASN A 20 9.39 -6.00 3.84
CA ASN A 20 8.23 -6.87 4.05
C ASN A 20 6.95 -6.04 4.20
N VAL A 21 5.87 -6.57 3.64
CA VAL A 21 4.48 -6.18 3.93
C VAL A 21 3.77 -7.32 4.65
N LEU A 22 2.63 -7.05 5.26
CA LEU A 22 1.78 -8.06 5.88
C LEU A 22 0.57 -8.35 5.01
N ASP A 23 0.22 -9.62 4.87
CA ASP A 23 -1.01 -10.06 4.22
C ASP A 23 -2.23 -9.97 5.16
N VAL A 24 -3.38 -10.49 4.71
CA VAL A 24 -4.63 -10.55 5.50
C VAL A 24 -4.53 -11.37 6.78
N ASN A 25 -3.59 -12.32 6.87
CA ASN A 25 -3.35 -13.16 8.03
C ASN A 25 -2.29 -12.57 8.98
N GLY A 26 -1.62 -11.49 8.57
CA GLY A 26 -0.50 -10.89 9.30
C GLY A 26 0.84 -11.56 8.99
N GLU A 27 0.89 -12.41 7.97
CA GLU A 27 2.13 -13.06 7.52
C GLU A 27 2.99 -12.08 6.74
N LYS A 28 4.31 -12.17 6.93
CA LYS A 28 5.27 -11.32 6.24
C LYS A 28 5.47 -11.82 4.81
N VAL A 29 5.35 -10.92 3.85
CA VAL A 29 5.60 -11.14 2.43
C VAL A 29 6.63 -10.14 1.96
N GLU A 30 7.69 -10.62 1.32
CA GLU A 30 8.71 -9.76 0.72
C GLU A 30 8.10 -9.00 -0.46
N PHE A 31 8.22 -7.67 -0.47
CA PHE A 31 7.59 -6.81 -1.46
C PHE A 31 8.06 -7.14 -2.88
N GLY A 32 9.36 -7.44 -3.06
CA GLY A 32 9.95 -7.86 -4.33
C GLY A 32 9.31 -9.11 -4.91
N SER A 33 8.90 -10.06 -4.07
CA SER A 33 8.27 -11.30 -4.50
C SER A 33 6.93 -11.07 -5.22
N LEU A 34 6.26 -9.94 -4.95
CA LEU A 34 4.94 -9.65 -5.51
C LEU A 34 4.98 -9.34 -7.01
N PHE A 35 6.07 -8.76 -7.50
CA PHE A 35 6.21 -8.30 -8.89
C PHE A 35 7.38 -8.95 -9.63
N LYS A 36 7.88 -10.09 -9.13
CA LYS A 36 9.02 -10.79 -9.71
C LYS A 36 8.74 -11.34 -11.10
N ASP A 37 7.58 -11.98 -11.27
CA ASP A 37 7.24 -12.75 -12.47
C ASP A 37 6.20 -12.05 -13.37
N GLU A 38 5.50 -11.04 -12.84
CA GLU A 38 4.43 -10.34 -13.51
C GLU A 38 4.53 -8.83 -13.30
N LYS A 39 4.04 -8.04 -14.28
CA LYS A 39 3.95 -6.60 -14.11
C LYS A 39 2.92 -6.32 -13.02
N MET A 40 3.16 -5.32 -12.18
CA MET A 40 2.25 -5.01 -11.08
C MET A 40 1.94 -3.52 -11.00
N VAL A 41 0.67 -3.22 -10.77
CA VAL A 41 0.19 -1.91 -10.34
C VAL A 41 -0.02 -1.98 -8.83
N VAL A 42 0.76 -1.19 -8.08
CA VAL A 42 0.66 -1.11 -6.63
C VAL A 42 -0.02 0.19 -6.24
N VAL A 43 -1.13 0.09 -5.54
CA VAL A 43 -1.90 1.24 -5.04
C VAL A 43 -1.65 1.42 -3.55
N PHE A 44 -1.02 2.52 -3.17
CA PHE A 44 -0.81 2.88 -1.76
C PHE A 44 -1.98 3.71 -1.22
N ILE A 45 -2.55 3.33 -0.08
CA ILE A 45 -3.66 4.05 0.57
C ILE A 45 -3.26 4.62 1.93
N ARG A 46 -3.75 5.83 2.24
CA ARG A 46 -3.40 6.56 3.47
C ARG A 46 -4.00 6.00 4.75
N HIS A 47 -5.09 5.23 4.65
CA HIS A 47 -5.72 4.53 5.77
C HIS A 47 -6.88 3.66 5.26
N PHE A 48 -7.23 2.61 6.00
CA PHE A 48 -8.38 1.73 5.73
C PHE A 48 -9.77 2.41 5.87
N PHE A 49 -9.82 3.71 6.19
CA PHE A 49 -11.06 4.51 6.10
C PHE A 49 -11.23 5.22 4.74
N CYS A 50 -10.23 5.18 3.84
CA CYS A 50 -10.31 5.74 2.49
C CYS A 50 -11.09 4.79 1.56
N ARG A 51 -12.34 4.50 1.89
CA ARG A 51 -13.16 3.50 1.18
C ARG A 51 -13.50 3.91 -0.25
N GLN A 52 -13.85 5.18 -0.47
CA GLN A 52 -14.31 5.69 -1.77
C GLN A 52 -13.33 5.43 -2.93
N TYR A 53 -12.03 5.48 -2.66
CA TYR A 53 -11.03 5.22 -3.70
C TYR A 53 -10.94 3.73 -4.06
N VAL A 54 -11.00 2.84 -3.05
CA VAL A 54 -10.94 1.39 -3.27
C VAL A 54 -12.27 0.87 -3.82
N GLU A 55 -13.40 1.46 -3.43
CA GLU A 55 -14.71 1.22 -4.04
C GLU A 55 -14.70 1.60 -5.54
N ALA A 56 -14.06 2.71 -5.92
CA ALA A 56 -13.90 3.07 -7.33
C ALA A 56 -13.02 2.04 -8.09
N LEU A 57 -11.98 1.51 -7.44
CA LEU A 57 -11.18 0.41 -8.01
C LEU A 57 -11.99 -0.88 -8.16
N ALA A 58 -12.91 -1.17 -7.24
CA ALA A 58 -13.77 -2.35 -7.30
C ALA A 58 -14.74 -2.33 -8.49
N VAL A 59 -15.13 -1.14 -8.96
CA VAL A 59 -15.99 -0.97 -10.14
C VAL A 59 -15.22 -1.27 -11.44
N VAL A 60 -13.89 -1.11 -11.45
CA VAL A 60 -13.07 -1.47 -12.62
C VAL A 60 -13.13 -2.98 -12.79
N PRO A 61 -13.62 -3.50 -13.94
CA PRO A 61 -13.64 -4.94 -14.20
C PRO A 61 -12.26 -5.55 -13.92
N GLN A 62 -12.19 -6.60 -13.11
CA GLN A 62 -10.91 -7.26 -12.82
C GLN A 62 -10.17 -7.69 -14.08
N LYS A 63 -10.88 -8.00 -15.18
CA LYS A 63 -10.28 -8.29 -16.48
C LYS A 63 -9.50 -7.12 -17.09
N LEU A 64 -9.83 -5.86 -16.74
CA LEU A 64 -9.10 -4.66 -17.12
C LEU A 64 -7.96 -4.35 -16.14
N LEU A 65 -8.15 -4.66 -14.86
CA LEU A 65 -7.06 -4.63 -13.86
C LEU A 65 -6.02 -5.73 -14.07
N SER A 66 -6.41 -6.78 -14.80
CA SER A 66 -5.62 -7.93 -15.22
C SER A 66 -5.38 -7.96 -16.73
N HIS A 67 -5.43 -6.81 -17.43
CA HIS A 67 -5.30 -6.82 -18.89
C HIS A 67 -3.89 -7.31 -19.30
N GLY A 68 -3.81 -8.53 -19.83
CA GLY A 68 -2.54 -9.23 -20.08
C GLY A 68 -2.00 -9.92 -18.82
N ALA A 69 -0.73 -9.70 -18.49
CA ALA A 69 -0.04 -10.26 -17.32
C ALA A 69 0.29 -9.18 -16.27
N THR A 70 -0.62 -8.21 -16.09
CA THR A 70 -0.44 -7.11 -15.12
C THR A 70 -1.39 -7.33 -13.96
N ARG A 71 -0.92 -7.36 -12.71
CA ARG A 71 -1.76 -7.53 -11.52
C ARG A 71 -1.89 -6.24 -10.74
N THR A 72 -3.07 -5.96 -10.17
CA THR A 72 -3.27 -4.80 -9.30
C THR A 72 -3.39 -5.23 -7.83
N ILE A 73 -2.67 -4.55 -6.93
CA ILE A 73 -2.73 -4.77 -5.48
C ILE A 73 -2.91 -3.46 -4.73
N VAL A 74 -3.42 -3.54 -3.50
CA VAL A 74 -3.52 -2.40 -2.58
C VAL A 74 -2.58 -2.62 -1.40
N ILE A 75 -1.85 -1.59 -0.99
CA ILE A 75 -1.03 -1.57 0.21
C ILE A 75 -1.53 -0.46 1.13
N GLY A 76 -2.01 -0.84 2.32
CA GLY A 76 -2.34 0.08 3.40
C GLY A 76 -1.15 0.42 4.29
N CYS A 77 -1.31 1.44 5.12
CA CYS A 77 -0.32 1.87 6.12
C CYS A 77 -0.73 1.48 7.57
N GLY A 78 -1.78 0.66 7.72
CA GLY A 78 -2.39 0.30 9.00
C GLY A 78 -1.95 -1.08 9.51
N ASN A 79 -2.65 -1.62 10.50
CA ASN A 79 -2.48 -3.02 10.85
C ASN A 79 -3.26 -3.93 9.86
N TYR A 80 -3.01 -5.23 9.88
CA TYR A 80 -3.61 -6.19 8.93
C TYR A 80 -5.04 -6.59 9.29
N GLN A 81 -5.41 -6.54 10.57
CA GLN A 81 -6.71 -6.99 11.08
C GLN A 81 -7.92 -6.37 10.36
N PRO A 82 -7.92 -5.09 9.94
CA PRO A 82 -9.03 -4.50 9.20
C PRO A 82 -9.18 -4.98 7.75
N ILE A 83 -8.19 -5.69 7.17
CA ILE A 83 -8.18 -6.04 5.74
C ILE A 83 -9.42 -6.85 5.36
N ALA A 84 -9.78 -7.89 6.13
CA ALA A 84 -10.93 -8.74 5.83
C ALA A 84 -12.24 -7.92 5.73
N ASN A 85 -12.53 -7.13 6.77
CA ASN A 85 -13.71 -6.25 6.78
C ASN A 85 -13.65 -5.18 5.68
N TYR A 86 -12.45 -4.68 5.36
CA TYR A 86 -12.27 -3.66 4.34
C TYR A 86 -12.59 -4.19 2.95
N THR A 87 -12.11 -5.39 2.60
CA THR A 87 -12.46 -6.13 1.38
C THR A 87 -13.97 -6.24 1.22
N GLU A 88 -14.67 -6.75 2.26
CA GLU A 88 -16.12 -6.91 2.24
C GLU A 88 -16.85 -5.58 2.04
N SER A 89 -16.44 -4.55 2.79
CA SER A 89 -17.09 -3.24 2.77
C SER A 89 -16.88 -2.44 1.48
N THR A 90 -15.78 -2.69 0.77
CA THR A 90 -15.42 -1.99 -0.47
C THR A 90 -15.74 -2.79 -1.73
N ASN A 91 -16.11 -4.07 -1.57
CA ASN A 91 -16.32 -5.02 -2.67
C ASN A 91 -15.07 -5.21 -3.57
N PHE A 92 -13.89 -4.84 -3.07
CA PHE A 92 -12.61 -5.03 -3.76
C PHE A 92 -12.02 -6.39 -3.39
N PHE A 93 -12.15 -7.37 -4.27
CA PHE A 93 -11.63 -8.74 -4.07
C PHE A 93 -10.21 -8.95 -4.60
N GLY A 94 -9.46 -7.88 -4.85
CA GLY A 94 -8.04 -7.97 -5.19
C GLY A 94 -7.17 -8.16 -3.94
N PRO A 95 -5.87 -8.47 -4.10
CA PRO A 95 -4.95 -8.62 -2.98
C PRO A 95 -4.75 -7.30 -2.24
N ILE A 96 -4.84 -7.36 -0.91
CA ILE A 96 -4.58 -6.23 -0.02
C ILE A 96 -3.50 -6.64 0.97
N TYR A 97 -2.47 -5.80 1.08
CA TYR A 97 -1.39 -5.93 2.04
C TYR A 97 -1.30 -4.67 2.90
N THR A 98 -0.44 -4.69 3.91
CA THR A 98 -0.17 -3.51 4.72
C THR A 98 1.31 -3.37 5.09
N ASP A 99 1.78 -2.14 5.19
CA ASP A 99 3.09 -1.78 5.74
C ASP A 99 2.86 -0.96 7.03
N PRO A 100 2.73 -1.61 8.20
CA PRO A 100 2.42 -0.90 9.46
C PRO A 100 3.52 0.05 9.92
N MET A 101 4.77 -0.18 9.49
CA MET A 101 5.93 0.62 9.91
C MET A 101 6.26 1.77 8.94
N HIS A 102 5.53 1.86 7.83
CA HIS A 102 5.70 2.85 6.76
C HIS A 102 7.11 2.82 6.15
N GLN A 103 7.82 1.70 6.27
CA GLN A 103 9.18 1.57 5.74
C GLN A 103 9.16 1.63 4.20
N LEU A 104 8.21 0.95 3.58
CA LEU A 104 8.04 0.93 2.13
C LEU A 104 7.59 2.30 1.62
N TYR A 105 6.65 2.94 2.33
CA TYR A 105 6.23 4.31 2.05
C TYR A 105 7.41 5.29 2.06
N LYS A 106 8.24 5.25 3.11
CA LYS A 106 9.39 6.14 3.28
C LYS A 106 10.46 5.91 2.22
N VAL A 107 10.77 4.66 1.91
CA VAL A 107 11.75 4.32 0.87
C VAL A 107 11.28 4.82 -0.49
N LEU A 108 10.00 4.68 -0.82
CA LEU A 108 9.40 5.17 -2.07
C LEU A 108 9.12 6.69 -2.07
N GLY A 109 9.53 7.42 -1.03
CA GLY A 109 9.39 8.87 -0.96
C GLY A 109 7.97 9.37 -0.68
N MET A 110 7.07 8.50 -0.21
CA MET A 110 5.72 8.85 0.25
C MET A 110 5.75 9.20 1.75
N ASP A 111 6.56 10.19 2.13
CA ASP A 111 6.93 10.53 3.51
C ASP A 111 6.27 11.83 4.03
N ILE A 112 5.27 12.36 3.32
CA ILE A 112 4.54 13.57 3.75
C ILE A 112 3.57 13.20 4.88
N GLU A 113 3.99 13.48 6.10
CA GLU A 113 3.17 13.31 7.31
C GLU A 113 2.64 14.68 7.77
N ASN A 114 1.34 14.93 7.55
CA ASN A 114 0.66 16.12 8.10
C ASN A 114 0.27 15.89 9.56
N HIS A 115 1.24 15.70 10.45
CA HIS A 115 0.99 15.60 11.89
C HIS A 115 0.71 16.99 12.48
N HIS A 116 -0.55 17.44 12.43
CA HIS A 116 -1.07 18.36 13.46
C HIS A 116 -1.43 17.56 14.72
N GLN A 117 -0.43 16.91 15.32
CA GLN A 117 -0.57 16.46 16.70
C GLN A 117 0.03 17.55 17.56
N ALA A 118 -0.84 18.42 18.09
CA ALA A 118 -0.49 19.26 19.22
C ALA A 118 0.16 18.35 20.26
N LYS A 119 1.43 18.63 20.59
CA LYS A 119 2.14 18.01 21.70
C LYS A 119 1.28 18.16 22.95
N ARG A 120 0.45 17.17 23.27
CA ARG A 120 -0.05 16.97 24.63
C ARG A 120 1.16 16.55 25.45
N ARG A 121 1.92 17.56 25.89
CA ARG A 121 2.80 17.46 27.05
C ARG A 121 1.96 16.82 28.14
N ARG A 122 2.30 15.58 28.53
CA ARG A 122 1.87 15.07 29.83
C ARG A 122 2.50 16.01 30.86
N ALA A 123 1.68 16.90 31.39
CA ALA A 123 1.97 17.62 32.60
C ALA A 123 1.35 16.80 33.75
N THR A 124 2.20 16.53 34.73
CA THR A 124 1.94 15.93 36.06
C THR A 124 1.70 14.43 36.08
#